data_AF-A0A1L4D042-F1
#
_entry.id   AF-A0A1L4D042-F1
#
_cell.length_a   1.000
_cell.length_b   1.000
_cell.length_c   1.000
_cell.angle_alpha   90.00
_cell.angle_beta   90.00
_cell.angle_gamma   90.00
#
_symmetry.space_group_name_H-M   'P 1'
#
loop_
_entity.id
_entity.type
_entity.pdbx_description
1 polymer ?
#
loop_
_entity_poly.entity_id
_entity_poly.type
_entity_poly.pdbx_seq_one_letter_code
_entity_poly.pdbx_strand_id
1 'polypeptide(L)'
;MKLVYSVVLTAVSALTAAQALAQTLSRSVATENPLCEININNEMKKIHVWYSLNNLDHINSWKVQVARLYENNIDFYDETCNKIKLSDAIEVLPNSTKKVGMLVRVARSFNSIYSFTGVSQDENLVQVPNNKKACVFVVAPYGPRQMDRMDWRLNNGDCYSTNYGLDLYFK
;
A
#
# COMPACT_ATOMS: atom_id res chain seq x y z
N MET A 1 29.50 -50.25 -17.97
CA MET A 1 30.04 -48.95 -17.51
C MET A 1 28.99 -47.87 -17.84
N LYS A 2 28.07 -47.61 -16.90
CA LYS A 2 26.91 -46.72 -17.04
C LYS A 2 27.10 -45.57 -16.04
N LEU A 3 27.54 -44.41 -16.49
CA LEU A 3 27.77 -43.25 -15.61
C LEU A 3 27.81 -41.95 -16.42
N VAL A 4 26.71 -41.59 -17.09
CA VAL A 4 26.56 -40.25 -17.72
C VAL A 4 25.14 -39.66 -17.59
N TYR A 5 24.13 -40.44 -17.21
CA TYR A 5 22.73 -39.96 -17.29
C TYR A 5 22.16 -39.29 -16.03
N SER A 6 22.88 -39.25 -14.90
CA SER A 6 22.29 -38.80 -13.63
C SER A 6 22.52 -37.32 -13.28
N VAL A 7 23.40 -36.61 -14.01
CA VAL A 7 23.74 -35.20 -13.69
C VAL A 7 22.93 -34.20 -14.54
N VAL A 8 22.39 -34.64 -15.69
CA VAL A 8 21.65 -33.74 -16.59
C VAL A 8 20.20 -33.52 -16.11
N LEU A 9 19.57 -34.51 -15.45
CA LEU A 9 18.18 -34.40 -14.99
C LEU A 9 17.99 -33.42 -13.80
N THR A 10 19.00 -33.24 -12.95
CA THR A 10 18.94 -32.33 -11.80
C THR A 10 19.19 -30.87 -12.19
N ALA A 11 19.90 -30.60 -13.29
CA ALA A 11 20.13 -29.23 -13.76
C ALA A 11 18.90 -28.61 -14.45
N VAL A 12 18.09 -29.42 -15.14
CA VAL A 12 16.92 -28.93 -15.89
C VAL A 12 15.74 -28.56 -14.98
N SER A 13 15.61 -29.24 -13.82
CA SER A 13 14.56 -28.94 -12.82
C SER A 13 14.85 -27.67 -12.01
N ALA A 14 16.12 -27.34 -11.77
CA ALA A 14 16.50 -26.10 -11.09
C ALA A 14 16.32 -24.86 -11.98
N LEU A 15 16.57 -24.98 -13.29
CA LEU A 15 16.40 -23.87 -14.24
C LEU A 15 14.93 -23.50 -14.47
N THR A 16 14.03 -24.49 -14.42
CA THR A 16 12.58 -24.28 -14.59
C THR A 16 11.91 -23.73 -13.32
N ALA A 17 12.39 -24.10 -12.13
CA ALA A 17 11.92 -23.50 -10.87
C ALA A 17 12.36 -22.03 -10.70
N ALA A 18 13.59 -21.69 -11.13
CA ALA A 18 14.08 -20.31 -11.13
C ALA A 18 13.30 -19.41 -12.11
N GLN A 19 12.85 -19.94 -13.24
CA GLN A 19 12.01 -19.21 -14.19
C GLN A 19 10.55 -19.05 -13.71
N ALA A 20 10.04 -19.98 -12.88
CA ALA A 20 8.71 -19.84 -12.26
C ALA A 20 8.70 -18.84 -11.07
N LEU A 21 9.81 -18.70 -10.34
CA LEU A 21 9.97 -17.72 -9.25
C LEU A 21 10.34 -16.31 -9.75
N ALA A 22 10.99 -16.20 -10.91
CA ALA A 22 11.31 -14.91 -11.53
C ALA A 22 10.09 -14.22 -12.17
N GLN A 23 8.99 -14.95 -12.42
CA GLN A 23 7.77 -14.40 -13.03
C GLN A 23 6.76 -13.85 -12.02
N THR A 24 7.03 -13.91 -10.71
CA THR A 24 6.17 -13.30 -9.67
C THR A 24 6.70 -11.98 -9.11
N LEU A 25 7.88 -11.52 -9.55
CA LEU A 25 8.53 -10.29 -9.10
C LEU A 25 8.78 -9.34 -10.27
N SER A 26 7.70 -8.76 -10.83
CA SER A 26 7.75 -7.53 -11.64
C SER A 26 6.36 -7.14 -12.13
N ARG A 27 5.42 -6.90 -11.20
CA ARG A 27 4.37 -5.91 -11.48
C ARG A 27 4.88 -4.55 -11.02
N SER A 28 5.74 -3.97 -11.85
CA SER A 28 6.13 -2.58 -11.74
C SER A 28 4.89 -1.70 -11.92
N VAL A 29 4.63 -0.89 -10.89
CA VAL A 29 3.99 0.43 -10.92
C VAL A 29 2.70 0.51 -11.74
N ALA A 30 1.55 0.48 -11.05
CA ALA A 30 0.34 1.11 -11.56
C ALA A 30 0.61 2.63 -11.65
N THR A 31 1.17 3.08 -12.77
CA THR A 31 1.41 4.51 -13.06
C THR A 31 0.09 5.25 -13.25
N GLU A 32 -0.94 4.54 -13.70
CA GLU A 32 -2.28 5.06 -13.90
C GLU A 32 -3.23 4.58 -12.79
N ASN A 33 -4.13 5.46 -12.39
CA ASN A 33 -5.15 5.15 -11.39
C ASN A 33 -6.15 4.15 -11.98
N PRO A 34 -6.51 3.07 -11.26
CA PRO A 34 -7.50 2.11 -11.72
C PRO A 34 -8.86 2.75 -11.97
N LEU A 35 -9.54 2.31 -13.03
CA LEU A 35 -10.90 2.73 -13.36
C LEU A 35 -11.90 1.88 -12.58
N CYS A 36 -12.00 2.12 -11.27
CA CYS A 36 -12.97 1.45 -10.42
C CYS A 36 -14.32 2.18 -10.41
N GLU A 37 -15.37 1.46 -10.80
CA GLU A 37 -16.76 1.87 -10.64
C GLU A 37 -17.46 0.91 -9.67
N ILE A 38 -17.95 1.44 -8.55
CA ILE A 38 -18.53 0.66 -7.46
C ILE A 38 -20.04 0.93 -7.43
N ASN A 39 -20.84 -0.13 -7.45
CA ASN A 39 -22.29 -0.03 -7.25
C ASN A 39 -22.60 0.12 -5.76
N ILE A 40 -23.18 1.26 -5.38
CA ILE A 40 -23.66 1.53 -4.02
C ILE A 40 -25.12 1.93 -4.11
N ASN A 41 -26.02 1.11 -3.55
CA ASN A 41 -27.47 1.35 -3.54
C ASN A 41 -28.05 1.57 -4.96
N ASN A 42 -27.61 0.78 -5.94
CA ASN A 42 -27.98 0.89 -7.37
C ASN A 42 -27.49 2.18 -8.07
N GLU A 43 -26.55 2.92 -7.45
CA GLU A 43 -25.85 4.03 -8.09
C GLU A 43 -24.39 3.65 -8.34
N MET A 44 -23.93 3.81 -9.58
CA MET A 44 -22.52 3.64 -9.91
C MET A 44 -21.73 4.86 -9.42
N LYS A 45 -20.74 4.62 -8.57
CA LYS A 45 -19.85 5.66 -8.03
C LYS A 45 -18.40 5.37 -8.41
N LYS A 46 -17.67 6.44 -8.74
CA LYS A 46 -16.24 6.37 -9.04
C LYS A 46 -15.42 6.62 -7.78
N ILE A 47 -14.21 6.06 -7.74
CA ILE A 47 -13.21 6.45 -6.75
C ILE A 47 -12.91 7.95 -6.91
N HIS A 48 -12.94 8.68 -5.81
CA HIS A 48 -12.79 10.14 -5.82
C HIS A 48 -11.33 10.55 -5.79
N VAL A 49 -10.51 9.80 -5.03
CA VAL A 49 -9.10 10.08 -4.80
C VAL A 49 -8.33 8.77 -4.74
N TRP A 50 -7.12 8.75 -5.29
CA TRP A 50 -6.21 7.61 -5.18
C TRP A 50 -4.97 8.03 -4.41
N TYR A 51 -4.62 7.24 -3.38
CA TYR A 51 -3.38 7.34 -2.65
C TYR A 51 -2.35 6.37 -3.23
N SER A 52 -1.11 6.82 -3.39
CA SER A 52 0.03 5.98 -3.75
C SER A 52 0.83 5.69 -2.48
N LEU A 53 0.95 4.42 -2.11
CA LEU A 53 1.84 3.94 -1.07
C LEU A 53 3.13 3.48 -1.74
N ASN A 54 4.16 4.30 -1.67
CA ASN A 54 5.44 4.08 -2.36
C ASN A 54 6.47 3.58 -1.35
N ASN A 55 6.90 2.34 -1.49
CA ASN A 55 8.01 1.81 -0.70
C ASN A 55 9.31 1.93 -1.50
N LEU A 56 10.15 2.85 -1.07
CA LEU A 56 11.49 3.10 -1.61
C LEU A 56 12.57 2.32 -0.84
N ASP A 57 12.21 1.62 0.24
CA ASP A 57 13.11 0.66 0.89
C ASP A 57 13.36 -0.50 -0.09
N HIS A 58 14.64 -0.79 -0.32
CA HIS A 58 15.06 -1.84 -1.24
C HIS A 58 15.04 -3.25 -0.62
N ILE A 59 14.91 -3.34 0.71
CA ILE A 59 15.10 -4.54 1.50
C ILE A 59 13.80 -4.92 2.22
N ASN A 60 13.18 -4.00 2.94
CA ASN A 60 12.08 -4.32 3.85
C ASN A 60 10.71 -3.97 3.25
N SER A 61 9.71 -4.80 3.51
CA SER A 61 8.32 -4.44 3.24
C SER A 61 7.78 -3.52 4.34
N TRP A 62 6.73 -2.78 3.99
CA TRP A 62 5.97 -1.98 4.95
C TRP A 62 4.54 -2.52 5.04
N LYS A 63 4.04 -2.70 6.26
CA LYS A 63 2.62 -3.01 6.51
C LYS A 63 1.88 -1.73 6.82
N VAL A 64 0.97 -1.34 5.95
CA VAL A 64 0.19 -0.11 6.06
C VAL A 64 -1.24 -0.45 6.45
N GLN A 65 -1.73 0.15 7.53
CA GLN A 65 -3.12 0.06 7.95
C GLN A 65 -3.81 1.40 7.76
N VAL A 66 -5.03 1.36 7.23
CA VAL A 66 -5.91 2.52 7.18
C VAL A 66 -6.86 2.47 8.36
N ALA A 67 -6.89 3.55 9.14
CA ALA A 67 -7.81 3.70 10.26
C ALA A 67 -8.63 4.98 10.09
N ARG A 68 -9.91 4.90 10.46
CA ARG A 68 -10.79 6.05 10.55
C ARG A 68 -10.64 6.68 11.93
N LEU A 69 -10.46 8.00 11.96
CA LEU A 69 -10.38 8.78 13.19
C LEU A 69 -11.67 9.57 13.44
N TYR A 70 -12.29 10.10 12.38
CA TYR A 70 -13.53 10.88 12.48
C TYR A 70 -14.40 10.75 11.22
N GLU A 71 -15.72 10.69 11.43
CA GLU A 71 -16.80 10.48 10.44
C GLU A 71 -16.76 9.16 9.65
N ASN A 72 -17.94 8.58 9.41
CA ASN A 72 -18.13 7.34 8.65
C ASN A 72 -18.87 7.62 7.34
N ASN A 73 -18.22 8.31 6.40
CA ASN A 73 -18.76 8.53 5.04
C ASN A 73 -17.79 8.08 3.93
N ILE A 74 -16.65 7.50 4.31
CA ILE A 74 -15.59 7.10 3.39
C ILE A 74 -15.36 5.59 3.46
N ASP A 75 -15.25 4.98 2.28
CA ASP A 75 -14.77 3.62 2.08
C ASP A 75 -13.47 3.63 1.27
N PHE A 76 -12.61 2.64 1.55
CA PHE A 76 -11.35 2.45 0.85
C PHE A 76 -11.40 1.20 -0.03
N TYR A 77 -10.74 1.26 -1.17
CA TYR A 77 -10.69 0.19 -2.16
C TYR A 77 -9.25 -0.02 -2.61
N ASP A 78 -8.90 -1.25 -2.96
CA ASP A 78 -7.61 -1.57 -3.55
C ASP A 78 -7.59 -1.39 -5.07
N GLU A 79 -6.44 -1.68 -5.67
CA GLU A 79 -6.17 -1.58 -7.11
C GLU A 79 -7.05 -2.53 -7.95
N THR A 80 -7.62 -3.55 -7.32
CA THR A 80 -8.52 -4.55 -7.92
C THR A 80 -9.99 -4.22 -7.67
N CYS A 81 -10.28 -2.99 -7.21
CA CYS A 81 -11.60 -2.49 -6.89
C CYS A 81 -12.31 -3.26 -5.76
N ASN A 82 -11.55 -3.96 -4.91
CA ASN A 82 -12.10 -4.63 -3.74
C ASN A 82 -12.06 -3.70 -2.53
N LYS A 83 -13.13 -3.72 -1.73
CA LYS A 83 -13.22 -2.91 -0.52
C LYS A 83 -12.20 -3.40 0.51
N ILE A 84 -11.38 -2.47 0.99
CA ILE A 84 -10.43 -2.71 2.08
C ILE A 84 -11.21 -2.59 3.39
N LYS A 85 -11.10 -3.59 4.28
CA LYS A 85 -11.63 -3.45 5.63
C LYS A 85 -10.66 -2.58 6.43
N LEU A 86 -11.20 -1.60 7.15
CA LEU A 86 -10.40 -0.81 8.08
C LEU A 86 -9.75 -1.76 9.08
N SER A 87 -8.48 -1.51 9.41
CA SER A 87 -7.58 -2.39 10.19
C SER A 87 -6.91 -3.56 9.44
N ASP A 88 -7.30 -3.87 8.21
CA ASP A 88 -6.52 -4.82 7.39
C ASP A 88 -5.15 -4.21 7.05
N ALA A 89 -4.11 -5.03 7.13
CA ALA A 89 -2.76 -4.63 6.76
C ALA A 89 -2.56 -4.81 5.26
N ILE A 90 -2.21 -3.72 4.59
CA ILE A 90 -1.79 -3.67 3.20
C ILE A 90 -0.28 -3.82 3.18
N GLU A 91 0.22 -4.90 2.59
CA GLU A 91 1.65 -5.07 2.40
C GLU A 91 2.14 -4.32 1.16
N VAL A 92 3.12 -3.43 1.37
CA VAL A 92 3.84 -2.73 0.32
C VAL A 92 5.25 -3.32 0.26
N LEU A 93 5.47 -4.15 -0.76
CA LEU A 93 6.74 -4.85 -0.97
C LEU A 93 7.89 -3.85 -1.21
N PRO A 94 9.16 -4.27 -1.01
CA PRO A 94 10.31 -3.44 -1.36
C PRO A 94 10.25 -2.95 -2.81
N ASN A 95 10.67 -1.71 -3.06
CA ASN A 95 10.66 -1.09 -4.39
C ASN A 95 9.34 -1.19 -5.15
N SER A 96 8.22 -1.07 -4.44
CA SER A 96 6.90 -1.21 -5.04
C SER A 96 5.99 -0.05 -4.67
N THR A 97 4.98 0.15 -5.51
CA THR A 97 3.90 1.09 -5.25
C THR A 97 2.59 0.32 -5.15
N LYS A 98 1.79 0.66 -4.15
CA LYS A 98 0.40 0.21 -4.02
C LYS A 98 -0.56 1.38 -4.11
N LYS A 99 -1.73 1.16 -4.69
CA LYS A 99 -2.80 2.16 -4.80
C LYS A 99 -3.93 1.87 -3.83
N VAL A 100 -4.39 2.90 -3.13
CA VAL A 100 -5.57 2.86 -2.24
C VAL A 100 -6.55 3.92 -2.67
N GLY A 101 -7.70 3.50 -3.16
CA GLY A 101 -8.77 4.37 -3.63
C GLY A 101 -9.69 4.78 -2.48
N MET A 102 -10.07 6.05 -2.44
CA MET A 102 -11.03 6.60 -1.49
C MET A 102 -12.33 6.94 -2.21
N LEU A 103 -13.43 6.38 -1.71
CA LEU A 103 -14.78 6.65 -2.18
C LEU A 103 -15.57 7.36 -1.10
N VAL A 104 -16.14 8.52 -1.44
CA VAL A 104 -17.08 9.23 -0.58
C VAL A 104 -18.50 8.70 -0.88
N ARG A 105 -19.20 8.17 0.13
CA ARG A 105 -20.52 7.55 -0.08
C ARG A 105 -21.61 8.59 -0.35
N VAL A 106 -21.59 9.72 0.37
CA VAL A 106 -22.59 10.78 0.28
C VAL A 106 -21.93 12.09 -0.15
N ALA A 107 -22.47 12.73 -1.20
CA ALA A 107 -21.88 13.90 -1.87
C ALA A 107 -22.09 15.25 -1.15
N ARG A 108 -22.65 15.27 0.07
CA ARG A 108 -22.77 16.49 0.87
C ARG A 108 -21.49 16.71 1.66
N SER A 109 -21.20 17.98 1.98
CA SER A 109 -20.03 18.42 2.78
C SER A 109 -19.62 17.36 3.81
N PHE A 110 -18.45 16.77 3.62
CA PHE A 110 -17.89 15.77 4.51
C PHE A 110 -16.68 16.38 5.21
N ASN A 111 -16.48 15.97 6.46
CA ASN A 111 -15.33 16.32 7.27
C ASN A 111 -14.84 15.02 7.92
N SER A 112 -14.07 14.26 7.15
CA SER A 112 -13.57 12.97 7.61
C SER A 112 -12.10 13.09 7.95
N ILE A 113 -11.65 12.31 8.93
CA ILE A 113 -10.24 12.21 9.28
C ILE A 113 -9.88 10.73 9.29
N TYR A 114 -8.80 10.38 8.61
CA TYR A 114 -8.23 9.03 8.62
C TYR A 114 -6.71 9.10 8.75
N SER A 115 -6.13 7.96 9.10
CA SER A 115 -4.70 7.78 9.17
C SER A 115 -4.26 6.59 8.33
N PHE A 116 -3.16 6.75 7.59
CA PHE A 116 -2.36 5.65 7.08
C PHE A 116 -1.20 5.43 8.04
N THR A 117 -1.18 4.28 8.71
CA THR A 117 -0.10 3.89 9.62
C THR A 117 0.72 2.79 8.98
N GLY A 118 1.94 3.10 8.55
CA GLY A 118 2.91 2.14 8.05
C GLY A 118 3.87 1.71 9.16
N VAL A 119 4.15 0.41 9.23
CA VAL A 119 5.18 -0.16 10.10
C VAL A 119 6.14 -0.99 9.25
N SER A 120 7.42 -0.65 9.29
CA SER A 120 8.48 -1.39 8.59
C SER A 120 8.58 -2.82 9.14
N GLN A 121 8.80 -3.79 8.26
CA GLN A 121 9.06 -5.20 8.61
C GLN A 121 10.57 -5.48 8.68
N ASP A 122 11.34 -4.54 9.23
CA ASP A 122 12.77 -4.71 9.50
C ASP A 122 12.95 -5.57 10.77
N GLU A 123 13.48 -6.78 10.60
CA GLU A 123 13.72 -7.72 11.70
C GLU A 123 14.97 -7.37 12.53
N ASN A 124 15.80 -6.44 12.05
CA ASN A 124 17.07 -6.05 12.69
C ASN A 124 16.94 -4.80 13.57
N LEU A 125 15.73 -4.44 13.96
CA LEU A 125 15.40 -3.26 14.77
C LEU A 125 15.78 -3.41 16.24
N VAL A 126 17.07 -3.59 16.54
CA VAL A 126 17.57 -3.74 17.92
C VAL A 126 17.69 -2.38 18.64
N GLN A 127 17.72 -1.27 17.89
CA GLN A 127 18.08 0.06 18.42
C GLN A 127 16.91 1.04 18.58
N VAL A 128 15.65 0.62 18.39
CA VAL A 128 14.49 1.51 18.45
C VAL A 128 13.48 1.09 19.52
N PRO A 129 12.83 2.03 20.24
CA PRO A 129 11.79 1.70 21.21
C PRO A 129 10.70 0.80 20.59
N ASN A 130 10.34 -0.29 21.27
CA ASN A 130 9.39 -1.31 20.80
C ASN A 130 9.80 -2.03 19.49
N ASN A 131 11.06 -1.95 19.06
CA ASN A 131 11.61 -2.62 17.88
C ASN A 131 10.80 -2.38 16.59
N LYS A 132 10.22 -1.19 16.43
CA LYS A 132 9.38 -0.82 15.28
C LYS A 132 9.69 0.57 14.77
N LYS A 133 10.03 0.68 13.49
CA LYS A 133 9.99 1.95 12.73
C LYS A 133 8.58 2.14 12.19
N ALA A 134 7.98 3.30 12.41
CA ALA A 134 6.61 3.56 11.99
C ALA A 134 6.42 4.97 11.45
N CYS A 135 5.43 5.09 10.58
CA CYS A 135 5.05 6.30 9.88
C CYS A 135 3.54 6.46 9.96
N VAL A 136 3.06 7.63 10.35
CA VAL A 136 1.62 7.91 10.43
C VAL A 136 1.34 9.14 9.57
N PHE A 137 0.45 8.98 8.59
CA PHE A 137 -0.05 10.07 7.78
C PHE A 137 -1.50 10.32 8.16
N VAL A 138 -1.76 11.44 8.83
CA VAL A 138 -3.11 11.88 9.14
C VAL A 138 -3.58 12.77 8.01
N VAL A 139 -4.73 12.42 7.44
CA VAL A 139 -5.32 13.11 6.31
C VAL A 139 -6.76 13.48 6.67
N ALA A 140 -7.05 14.77 6.58
CA ALA A 140 -8.36 15.33 6.88
C ALA A 140 -8.91 16.03 5.63
N PRO A 141 -9.57 15.31 4.71
CA PRO A 141 -10.21 15.93 3.57
C PRO A 141 -11.56 16.54 3.98
N TYR A 142 -11.80 17.75 3.49
CA TYR A 142 -13.07 18.43 3.63
C TYR A 142 -13.49 19.13 2.32
N GLY A 143 -14.78 19.06 2.05
CA GLY A 143 -15.36 19.67 0.85
C GLY A 143 -15.55 21.18 0.99
N PRO A 144 -15.44 21.97 -0.11
CA PRO A 144 -15.10 21.55 -1.47
C PRO A 144 -13.62 21.82 -1.78
N ARG A 145 -12.77 20.78 -1.67
CA ARG A 145 -11.35 20.73 -2.12
C ARG A 145 -10.29 21.26 -1.15
N GLN A 146 -10.51 21.12 0.15
CA GLN A 146 -9.47 21.39 1.14
C GLN A 146 -9.05 20.09 1.81
N MET A 147 -7.77 19.99 2.14
CA MET A 147 -7.21 18.82 2.79
C MET A 147 -6.09 19.25 3.71
N ASP A 148 -6.28 18.98 5.00
CA ASP A 148 -5.21 19.14 5.97
C ASP A 148 -4.46 17.82 6.14
N ARG A 149 -3.17 17.94 6.45
CA ARG A 149 -2.28 16.80 6.52
C ARG A 149 -1.25 16.96 7.62
N MET A 150 -0.94 15.85 8.28
CA MET A 150 0.18 15.75 9.21
C MET A 150 0.92 14.43 9.01
N ASP A 151 2.25 14.51 8.87
CA ASP A 151 3.12 13.35 8.70
C ASP A 151 3.92 13.18 10.00
N TRP A 152 3.80 12.02 10.65
CA TRP A 152 4.55 11.67 11.85
C TRP A 152 5.52 10.54 11.57
N ARG A 153 6.77 10.76 11.99
CA ARG A 153 7.86 9.80 11.96
C ARG A 153 8.11 9.30 13.37
N LEU A 154 7.96 8.01 13.57
CA LEU A 154 8.21 7.37 14.85
C LEU A 154 9.46 6.50 14.74
N ASN A 155 10.32 6.56 15.77
CA ASN A 155 11.47 5.67 15.90
C ASN A 155 12.41 5.69 14.68
N ASN A 156 12.75 6.87 14.17
CA ASN A 156 13.56 7.06 12.96
C ASN A 156 12.93 6.49 11.68
N GLY A 157 11.61 6.34 11.61
CA GLY A 157 10.93 6.06 10.34
C GLY A 157 11.19 7.18 9.33
N ASP A 158 11.75 6.84 8.17
CA ASP A 158 11.97 7.80 7.08
C ASP A 158 10.77 7.74 6.12
N CYS A 159 9.94 8.76 6.19
CA CYS A 159 8.73 8.84 5.38
C CYS A 159 8.27 10.28 5.20
N TYR A 160 7.58 10.52 4.09
CA TYR A 160 7.08 11.84 3.73
C TYR A 160 5.95 11.68 2.73
N SER A 161 5.20 12.73 2.52
CA SER A 161 4.16 12.74 1.50
C SER A 161 4.24 13.96 0.58
N THR A 162 3.94 13.75 -0.69
CA THR A 162 3.90 14.78 -1.73
C THR A 162 2.52 14.82 -2.38
N ASN A 163 2.36 15.64 -3.42
CA ASN A 163 1.12 15.73 -4.22
C ASN A 163 -0.13 15.90 -3.34
N TYR A 164 -0.12 16.95 -2.50
CA TYR A 164 -1.18 17.21 -1.53
C TYR A 164 -1.50 15.99 -0.66
N GLY A 165 -0.49 15.22 -0.23
CA GLY A 165 -0.65 14.05 0.65
C GLY A 165 -1.25 12.81 -0.01
N LEU A 166 -1.36 12.80 -1.34
CA LEU A 166 -1.82 11.63 -2.09
C LEU A 166 -0.71 10.60 -2.31
N ASP A 167 0.54 11.06 -2.44
CA ASP A 167 1.69 10.17 -2.61
C ASP A 167 2.42 10.05 -1.27
N LEU A 168 2.29 8.90 -0.63
CA LEU A 168 2.91 8.55 0.66
C LEU A 168 4.16 7.72 0.38
N TYR A 169 5.30 8.14 0.93
CA TYR A 169 6.59 7.47 0.71
C TYR A 169 7.11 6.89 2.01
N PHE A 170 7.60 5.66 1.93
CA PHE A 170 8.28 4.91 2.99
C PHE A 170 9.68 4.58 2.51
N LYS A 171 10.69 4.69 3.37
CA LYS A 171 12.10 4.45 3.06
C LYS A 171 12.77 3.59 4.12
#